data_AF-A0A385C6P9-F1
#
_entry.id   AF-A0A385C6P9-F1
#
_cell.length_a   1.000
_cell.length_b   1.000
_cell.length_c   1.000
_cell.angle_alpha   90.00
_cell.angle_beta   90.00
_cell.angle_gamma   90.00
#
_symmetry.space_group_name_H-M   'P 1'
#
loop_
_entity.id
_entity.type
_entity.pdbx_description
1 polymer ?
#
loop_
_entity_poly.entity_id
_entity_poly.type
_entity_poly.pdbx_seq_one_letter_code
_entity_poly.pdbx_strand_id
1 'polypeptide(L)'
;MESYSYWITVYSFVFSILIASLSLNSIFFIKDKINRILAFISFSGLYSLILSYFFAKSWMGYLEQNFVYKFIYEGFSSHLFHGNFYLIFSLIIFIILVIRLFMTRYKKVMLK
;
A
#
# COMPACT_ATOMS: atom_id res chain seq x y z
N MET A 1 -0.93 -29.72 2.26
CA MET A 1 -0.99 -28.45 3.02
C MET A 1 0.24 -27.58 2.77
N GLU A 2 1.45 -28.14 2.71
CA GLU A 2 2.67 -27.37 2.40
C GLU A 2 2.64 -26.65 1.05
N SER A 3 2.16 -27.31 -0.01
CA SER A 3 2.03 -26.69 -1.34
C SER A 3 1.07 -25.50 -1.35
N TYR A 4 -0.02 -25.57 -0.58
CA TYR A 4 -1.01 -24.50 -0.48
C TYR A 4 -0.43 -23.25 0.20
N SER A 5 0.27 -23.42 1.33
CA SER A 5 0.95 -22.33 2.04
C SER A 5 2.05 -21.68 1.19
N TYR A 6 2.80 -22.49 0.43
CA TYR A 6 3.80 -22.00 -0.51
C TYR A 6 3.17 -21.05 -1.55
N TRP A 7 2.09 -21.47 -2.20
CA TRP A 7 1.43 -20.65 -3.23
C TRP A 7 0.80 -19.36 -2.67
N ILE A 8 0.28 -19.38 -1.44
CA ILE A 8 -0.17 -18.17 -0.73
C ILE A 8 0.99 -17.19 -0.56
N THR A 9 2.15 -17.69 -0.15
CA THR A 9 3.35 -16.86 0.06
C THR A 9 3.81 -16.23 -1.25
N VAL A 10 3.84 -17.01 -2.34
CA VAL A 10 4.17 -16.49 -3.68
C VAL A 10 3.18 -15.40 -4.11
N TYR A 11 1.88 -15.61 -3.92
CA TYR A 11 0.86 -14.60 -4.26
C TYR A 11 1.00 -13.32 -3.42
N SER A 12 1.23 -13.45 -2.11
CA SER A 12 1.52 -12.32 -1.23
C SER A 12 2.73 -11.52 -1.70
N PHE A 13 3.80 -12.21 -2.12
CA PHE A 13 5.01 -11.58 -2.62
C PHE A 13 4.75 -10.81 -3.92
N VAL A 14 3.97 -11.40 -4.85
CA VAL A 14 3.55 -10.74 -6.09
C VAL A 14 2.75 -9.48 -5.79
N PHE A 15 1.75 -9.53 -4.89
CA PHE A 15 1.00 -8.34 -4.49
C PHE A 15 1.89 -7.26 -3.88
N SER A 16 2.85 -7.65 -3.05
CA SER A 16 3.81 -6.73 -2.44
C SER A 16 4.66 -6.03 -3.51
N ILE A 17 5.19 -6.76 -4.50
CA ILE A 17 5.95 -6.17 -5.61
C ILE A 17 5.09 -5.24 -6.44
N LEU A 18 3.85 -5.61 -6.74
CA LEU A 18 2.94 -4.78 -7.54
C LEU A 18 2.65 -3.45 -6.84
N ILE A 19 2.29 -3.48 -5.56
CA ILE A 19 2.04 -2.27 -4.76
C ILE A 19 3.31 -1.40 -4.70
N ALA A 20 4.47 -2.01 -4.44
CA ALA A 20 5.73 -1.28 -4.39
C ALA A 20 6.07 -0.64 -5.74
N SER A 21 5.91 -1.37 -6.84
CA SER A 21 6.19 -0.88 -8.20
C SER A 21 5.28 0.29 -8.58
N LEU A 22 3.99 0.20 -8.25
CA LEU A 22 3.04 1.28 -8.50
C LEU A 22 3.37 2.52 -7.66
N SER A 23 3.75 2.31 -6.39
CA SER A 23 4.20 3.37 -5.49
C SER A 23 5.46 4.06 -5.98
N LEU A 24 6.44 3.30 -6.47
CA LEU A 24 7.67 3.83 -7.07
C LEU A 24 7.39 4.67 -8.33
N ASN A 25 6.42 4.26 -9.14
CA ASN A 25 6.04 5.00 -10.34
C ASN A 25 5.44 6.36 -9.97
N SER A 26 4.58 6.41 -8.95
CA SER A 26 3.89 7.64 -8.51
C SER A 26 4.80 8.68 -7.86
N ILE A 27 5.97 8.27 -7.36
CA ILE A 27 6.95 9.19 -6.76
C ILE A 27 8.08 9.59 -7.72
N PHE A 28 8.06 9.14 -8.98
CA PHE A 28 9.16 9.35 -9.93
C PHE A 28 9.52 10.83 -10.12
N PHE A 29 8.53 11.72 -10.07
CA PHE A 29 8.71 13.16 -10.26
C PHE A 29 9.17 13.93 -9.01
N ILE A 30 9.26 13.28 -7.84
CA ILE A 30 9.63 13.92 -6.58
C ILE A 30 11.16 13.97 -6.43
N LYS A 31 11.73 15.18 -6.54
CA LYS A 31 13.19 15.40 -6.45
C LYS A 31 13.75 15.28 -5.03
N ASP A 32 13.01 15.76 -4.03
CA ASP A 32 13.46 15.73 -2.64
C ASP A 32 13.45 14.30 -2.09
N LYS A 33 14.61 13.83 -1.61
CA LYS A 33 14.79 12.44 -1.13
C LYS A 33 13.84 12.09 0.00
N ILE A 34 13.58 13.01 0.92
CA ILE A 34 12.74 12.74 2.09
C ILE A 34 11.27 12.74 1.68
N ASN A 35 10.84 13.69 0.86
CA ASN A 35 9.49 13.71 0.30
C ASN A 35 9.23 12.47 -0.57
N ARG A 36 10.25 11.96 -1.26
CA ARG A 36 10.15 10.74 -2.07
C ARG A 36 9.89 9.50 -1.19
N ILE A 37 10.59 9.37 -0.06
CA ILE A 37 10.36 8.26 0.89
C ILE A 37 8.99 8.38 1.55
N LEU A 38 8.63 9.58 2.03
CA LEU A 38 7.32 9.81 2.66
C LEU A 38 6.18 9.53 1.66
N ALA A 39 6.30 10.03 0.43
CA ALA A 39 5.32 9.76 -0.61
C ALA A 39 5.25 8.29 -0.99
N PHE A 40 6.38 7.56 -1.01
CA PHE A 40 6.38 6.12 -1.28
C PHE A 40 5.47 5.38 -0.30
N ILE A 41 5.65 5.64 1.00
CA ILE A 41 4.87 5.02 2.08
C ILE A 41 3.40 5.43 2.00
N SER A 42 3.10 6.69 1.67
CA SER A 42 1.72 7.14 1.49
C SER A 42 1.04 6.47 0.30
N PHE A 43 1.72 6.37 -0.84
CA PHE A 43 1.17 5.73 -2.03
C PHE A 43 1.00 4.22 -1.86
N SER A 44 1.93 3.52 -1.19
CA SER A 44 1.78 2.09 -0.91
C SER A 44 0.59 1.82 0.01
N GLY A 45 0.36 2.67 1.01
CA GLY A 45 -0.84 2.61 1.85
C GLY A 45 -2.13 2.87 1.05
N LEU A 46 -2.12 3.89 0.19
CA LEU A 46 -3.26 4.22 -0.67
C LEU A 46 -3.60 3.09 -1.64
N TYR A 47 -2.61 2.48 -2.30
CA TYR A 47 -2.84 1.36 -3.21
C TYR A 47 -3.27 0.10 -2.49
N SER A 48 -2.72 -0.17 -1.31
CA SER A 48 -3.18 -1.25 -0.43
C SER A 48 -4.67 -1.07 -0.07
N LEU A 49 -5.11 0.15 0.24
CA LEU A 49 -6.51 0.46 0.54
C LEU A 49 -7.40 0.25 -0.69
N ILE A 50 -6.99 0.76 -1.86
CA ILE A 50 -7.74 0.56 -3.12
C ILE A 50 -7.89 -0.93 -3.42
N LEU A 51 -6.81 -1.70 -3.34
CA LEU A 51 -6.87 -3.15 -3.57
C LEU A 51 -7.76 -3.84 -2.54
N SER A 52 -7.69 -3.44 -1.27
CA SER A 52 -8.55 -4.01 -0.21
C SER A 52 -10.04 -3.82 -0.52
N TYR A 53 -10.42 -2.67 -1.10
CA TYR A 53 -11.79 -2.44 -1.56
C TYR A 53 -12.19 -3.38 -2.71
N PHE A 54 -11.33 -3.58 -3.72
CA PHE A 54 -11.60 -4.50 -4.83
C PHE A 54 -11.70 -5.96 -4.37
N PHE A 55 -10.83 -6.38 -3.45
CA PHE A 55 -10.81 -7.75 -2.91
C PHE A 55 -11.84 -8.00 -1.79
N ALA A 56 -12.66 -7.01 -1.43
CA ALA A 56 -13.78 -7.19 -0.50
C ALA A 56 -14.81 -8.23 -0.99
N LYS A 57 -14.96 -8.40 -2.32
CA LYS A 57 -15.77 -9.48 -2.89
C LYS A 57 -15.16 -10.86 -2.65
N SER A 58 -13.85 -10.98 -2.69
CA SER A 58 -13.14 -12.23 -2.37
C SER A 58 -13.24 -12.59 -0.89
N TRP A 59 -13.37 -11.59 -0.01
CA TRP A 59 -13.70 -11.82 1.41
C TRP A 59 -15.09 -12.44 1.60
N MET A 60 -16.10 -12.01 0.85
CA MET A 60 -17.43 -12.63 0.89
C MET A 60 -17.38 -14.10 0.40
N GLY A 61 -16.66 -14.36 -0.70
CA GLY A 61 -16.46 -15.73 -1.18
C GLY A 61 -15.60 -16.61 -0.25
N TYR A 62 -14.71 -16.01 0.56
CA TYR A 62 -13.99 -16.71 1.63
C TYR A 62 -14.96 -17.21 2.71
N LEU A 63 -15.96 -16.41 3.10
CA LEU A 63 -16.98 -16.80 4.09
C LEU A 63 -17.84 -17.96 3.60
N GLU A 64 -18.07 -18.05 2.28
CA GLU A 64 -18.77 -19.17 1.63
C GLU A 64 -17.90 -20.43 1.46
N GLN A 65 -16.67 -20.44 1.97
CA GLN A 65 -15.69 -21.53 1.87
C GLN A 65 -15.33 -21.96 0.44
N ASN A 66 -15.61 -21.11 -0.56
CA ASN A 66 -15.22 -21.37 -1.93
C ASN A 66 -13.69 -21.35 -2.05
N PHE A 67 -13.10 -22.47 -2.46
CA PHE A 67 -11.65 -22.68 -2.47
C PHE A 67 -10.88 -21.57 -3.19
N VAL A 68 -11.37 -21.13 -4.36
CA VAL A 68 -10.73 -20.09 -5.18
C VAL A 68 -10.73 -18.73 -4.46
N TYR A 69 -11.87 -18.32 -3.90
CA TYR A 69 -11.97 -17.06 -3.18
C TYR A 69 -11.16 -17.07 -1.89
N LYS A 70 -11.12 -18.22 -1.20
CA LYS A 70 -10.30 -18.41 -0.02
C LYS A 70 -8.81 -18.25 -0.33
N PHE A 71 -8.33 -18.91 -1.38
CA PHE A 71 -6.94 -18.83 -1.82
C PHE A 71 -6.54 -17.38 -2.19
N ILE A 72 -7.38 -16.69 -2.96
CA ILE A 72 -7.12 -15.30 -3.36
C ILE A 72 -7.08 -14.37 -2.15
N TYR A 73 -8.04 -14.52 -1.22
CA TYR A 73 -8.12 -13.68 -0.04
C TYR A 73 -6.92 -13.90 0.90
N GLU A 74 -6.54 -15.15 1.17
CA GLU A 74 -5.40 -15.47 2.04
C GLU A 74 -4.07 -14.96 1.44
N GLY A 75 -3.88 -15.12 0.13
CA GLY A 75 -2.74 -14.56 -0.59
C GLY A 75 -2.69 -13.02 -0.55
N PHE A 76 -3.84 -12.36 -0.75
CA PHE A 76 -3.94 -10.90 -0.67
C PHE A 76 -3.69 -10.38 0.75
N SER A 77 -4.37 -10.94 1.76
CA SER A 77 -4.27 -10.51 3.16
C SER A 77 -2.87 -10.66 3.77
N SER A 78 -1.99 -11.45 3.13
CA SER A 78 -0.65 -11.73 3.62
C SER A 78 0.44 -10.83 3.00
N HIS A 79 0.09 -9.85 2.16
CA HIS A 79 1.08 -8.97 1.52
C HIS A 79 1.71 -7.95 2.50
N LEU A 80 2.92 -7.46 2.22
CA LEU A 80 3.71 -6.62 3.14
C LEU A 80 3.00 -5.32 3.59
N PHE A 81 2.15 -4.76 2.73
CA PHE A 81 1.46 -3.50 2.98
C PHE A 81 0.04 -3.67 3.53
N HIS A 82 -0.30 -4.87 4.02
CA HIS A 82 -1.66 -5.19 4.47
C HIS A 82 -1.84 -4.83 5.95
N GLY A 83 -3.10 -4.64 6.34
CA GLY A 83 -3.50 -4.51 7.74
C GLY A 83 -3.68 -3.07 8.21
N ASN A 84 -4.52 -2.95 9.25
CA ASN A 84 -4.94 -1.67 9.81
C ASN A 84 -3.76 -0.86 10.37
N PHE A 85 -2.75 -1.54 10.93
CA PHE A 85 -1.56 -0.87 11.45
C PHE A 85 -0.79 -0.15 10.34
N TYR A 86 -0.54 -0.82 9.22
CA TYR A 86 0.14 -0.22 8.07
C TYR A 86 -0.68 0.94 7.49
N LEU A 87 -2.01 0.78 7.42
CA LEU A 87 -2.92 1.83 6.94
C LEU A 87 -2.83 3.09 7.82
N ILE A 88 -2.97 2.96 9.13
CA ILE A 88 -2.86 4.09 10.08
C ILE A 88 -1.48 4.73 9.98
N PHE A 89 -0.42 3.93 9.93
CA PHE A 89 0.95 4.42 9.77
C PHE A 89 1.12 5.23 8.47
N SER A 90 0.62 4.71 7.34
CA SER A 90 0.67 5.40 6.05
C SER A 90 -0.11 6.71 6.03
N LEU A 91 -1.21 6.79 6.78
CA LEU A 91 -2.04 7.99 6.91
C LEU A 91 -1.34 9.07 7.74
N ILE A 92 -0.68 8.70 8.83
CA ILE A 92 0.15 9.62 9.62
C ILE A 92 1.28 10.19 8.75
N ILE A 93 1.97 9.33 8.00
CA ILE A 93 3.04 9.74 7.08
C ILE A 93 2.51 10.69 6.00
N PHE A 94 1.31 10.45 5.49
CA PHE A 94 0.67 11.33 4.52
C PHE A 94 0.40 12.73 5.09
N ILE A 95 -0.11 12.82 6.32
CA ILE A 95 -0.31 14.11 7.00
C ILE A 95 1.03 14.86 7.16
N ILE A 96 2.10 14.16 7.57
CA ILE A 96 3.45 14.75 7.70
C ILE A 96 3.96 15.27 6.35
N LEU A 97 3.78 14.49 5.27
CA LEU A 97 4.15 14.89 3.91
C LEU A 97 3.42 16.19 3.51
N VAL A 98 2.12 16.26 3.76
CA VAL A 98 1.29 17.43 3.44
C VAL A 98 1.77 18.66 4.21
N ILE A 99 1.95 18.56 5.53
CA ILE A 99 2.46 19.65 6.37
C ILE A 99 3.81 20.16 5.84
N ARG A 100 4.73 19.25 5.52
CA ARG A 100 6.06 19.59 5.01
C ARG A 100 5.99 20.31 3.66
N LEU A 101 5.10 19.88 2.76
CA LEU A 101 4.89 20.54 1.48
C LEU A 101 4.40 21.98 1.65
N PHE A 102 3.45 22.21 2.57
CA PHE A 102 2.96 23.56 2.88
C PHE A 102 4.05 24.45 3.49
N MET A 103 4.80 23.96 4.47
CA MET A 103 5.91 24.72 5.08
C MET A 103 6.98 25.09 4.07
N THR A 104 7.35 24.15 3.19
CA THR A 104 8.38 24.38 2.16
C THR A 104 7.92 25.43 1.15
N ARG A 105 6.64 25.39 0.73
CA ARG A 105 6.07 26.43 -0.15
C ARG A 105 6.04 27.79 0.53
N TYR A 106 5.59 27.87 1.79
CA TYR A 106 5.51 29.13 2.53
C TYR A 106 6.86 29.81 2.67
N LYS A 107 7.90 29.05 3.06
CA LYS A 107 9.28 29.56 3.16
C LYS A 107 9.81 30.10 1.83
N LYS A 108 9.42 29.47 0.70
CA LYS A 108 9.85 29.87 -0.64
C LYS A 108 9.15 31.15 -1.13
N VAL A 109 7.94 31.45 -0.64
CA VAL A 109 7.21 32.69 -0.94
C VAL A 109 7.77 33.87 -0.13
N MET A 110 8.18 33.65 1.12
CA MET A 110 8.67 34.72 2.00
C MET A 110 10.12 35.15 1.72
N LEU A 111 10.93 34.30 1.08
CA LEU A 111 12.32 34.58 0.69
C LEU A 111 12.46 35.19 -0.72
N LYS A 112 11.35 35.51 -1.37
CA LYS A 112 11.28 36.06 -2.72
C LYS A 112 10.75 37.48 -2.66
#